data_AF-A0A2S9GPC8-F1
#
_entry.id   AF-A0A2S9GPC8-F1
#
_cell.length_a   1.000
_cell.length_b   1.000
_cell.length_c   1.000
_cell.angle_alpha   90.00
_cell.angle_beta   90.00
_cell.angle_gamma   90.00
#
_symmetry.space_group_name_H-M   'P 1'
#
loop_
_entity.id
_entity.type
_entity.pdbx_description
1 polymer ?
#
loop_
_entity_poly.entity_id
_entity_poly.type
_entity_poly.pdbx_seq_one_letter_code
_entity_poly.pdbx_strand_id
1 'polypeptide(L)' 'MLVDPDLLRAFAAQVDAAAAGLRGLDVGATATGADGLPGSATQWSARHVGERLGAIAADLLDDITALGGAVRGA' A
#
# COMPACT_ATOMS: atom_id res chain seq x y z
N MET A 1 -10.46 19.62 22.44
CA MET A 1 -9.49 18.57 22.07
C MET A 1 -8.37 18.53 23.10
N LEU A 2 -7.99 17.34 23.57
CA LEU A 2 -6.80 17.14 24.42
C LEU A 2 -5.50 17.00 23.61
N VAL A 3 -5.62 16.99 22.28
CA VAL A 3 -4.50 16.89 21.34
C VAL A 3 -4.31 18.23 20.64
N ASP A 4 -3.05 18.60 20.43
CA ASP A 4 -2.66 19.80 19.71
C ASP A 4 -3.09 19.70 18.22
N PRO A 5 -3.89 20.66 17.70
CA PRO A 5 -4.32 20.67 16.31
C PRO A 5 -3.18 20.68 15.30
N ASP A 6 -2.05 21.33 15.61
CA ASP A 6 -0.91 21.39 14.69
C ASP A 6 -0.19 20.05 14.60
N LEU A 7 -0.19 19.29 15.70
CA LEU A 7 0.32 17.92 15.75
C LEU A 7 -0.56 16.98 14.92
N LEU A 8 -1.89 17.15 14.96
CA LEU A 8 -2.83 16.40 14.09
C LEU A 8 -2.64 16.73 12.61
N ARG A 9 -2.41 18.01 12.26
CA ARG A 9 -2.11 18.41 10.86
C ARG A 9 -0.79 17.82 10.37
N ALA A 10 0.27 17.88 11.19
CA ALA A 10 1.56 17.30 10.85
C ALA A 10 1.44 15.78 10.63
N PHE A 11 0.70 15.10 11.50
CA PHE A 11 0.44 13.67 11.37
C PHE A 11 -0.37 13.35 10.10
N ALA A 12 -1.42 14.13 9.79
CA ALA A 12 -2.19 13.97 8.56
C ALA A 12 -1.31 14.13 7.30
N ALA A 13 -0.40 15.10 7.28
CA ALA A 13 0.54 15.26 6.17
C ALA A 13 1.49 14.06 6.02
N GLN A 14 1.92 13.46 7.12
CA GLN A 14 2.77 12.27 7.09
C GLN A 14 2.02 11.03 6.59
N VAL A 15 0.75 10.91 6.94
CA VAL A 15 -0.17 9.87 6.43
C VAL A 15 -0.38 10.00 4.93
N ASP A 16 -0.62 11.22 4.44
CA ASP A 16 -0.76 11.48 3.00
C ASP A 16 0.52 11.13 2.23
N ALA A 17 1.69 11.46 2.78
CA ALA A 17 2.99 11.09 2.20
C ALA A 17 3.20 9.57 2.15
N ALA A 18 2.85 8.85 3.22
CA ALA A 18 2.93 7.39 3.27
C ALA A 18 1.98 6.75 2.25
N ALA A 19 0.74 7.23 2.16
CA ALA A 19 -0.25 6.75 1.19
C ALA A 19 0.21 7.00 -0.25
N ALA A 20 0.84 8.14 -0.54
CA ALA A 20 1.42 8.42 -1.85
C ALA A 20 2.57 7.45 -2.19
N GLY A 21 3.44 7.15 -1.21
CA GLY A 21 4.52 6.17 -1.36
C GLY A 21 3.98 4.77 -1.68
N LEU A 22 2.96 4.30 -0.95
CA LEU A 22 2.33 3.00 -1.20
C LEU A 22 1.66 2.92 -2.58
N ARG A 23 0.95 3.97 -3.00
CA ARG A 23 0.33 4.02 -4.34
C ARG A 23 1.34 3.99 -5.48
N GLY A 24 2.57 4.45 -5.23
CA GLY A 24 3.67 4.42 -6.19
C GLY A 24 4.35 3.06 -6.33
N LEU A 25 4.06 2.08 -5.47
CA LEU A 25 4.64 0.75 -5.55
C LEU A 25 3.96 -0.08 -6.63
N ASP A 26 4.66 -0.36 -7.72
CA ASP A 26 4.22 -1.34 -8.73
C ASP A 26 4.56 -2.77 -8.28
N VAL A 27 3.89 -3.24 -7.22
CA VAL A 27 4.01 -4.63 -6.77
C VAL A 27 3.40 -5.62 -7.76
N GLY A 28 2.47 -5.15 -8.60
CA GLY A 28 1.80 -5.94 -9.64
C GLY A 28 2.75 -6.45 -10.72
N ALA A 29 3.80 -5.70 -11.05
CA ALA A 29 4.84 -6.12 -11.99
C ALA A 29 5.50 -7.47 -11.61
N THR A 30 5.53 -7.83 -10.33
CA THR A 30 6.05 -9.13 -9.87
C THR A 30 5.19 -10.29 -10.40
N ALA A 31 3.87 -10.11 -10.46
CA ALA A 31 2.95 -11.18 -10.90
C ALA A 31 3.19 -11.58 -12.35
N THR A 32 3.62 -10.63 -13.18
CA THR A 32 3.86 -10.82 -14.61
C THR A 32 5.33 -11.01 -14.98
N GLY A 33 6.25 -10.85 -14.01
CA GLY A 33 7.70 -10.81 -14.25
C GLY A 33 8.29 -12.09 -14.85
N ALA A 34 7.59 -13.22 -14.73
CA ALA A 34 8.00 -14.51 -15.28
C ALA A 34 7.03 -15.06 -16.35
N ASP A 35 6.17 -14.21 -16.95
CA ASP A 35 5.24 -14.66 -17.99
C ASP A 35 5.92 -15.16 -19.27
N GLY A 36 7.21 -14.87 -19.45
CA GLY A 36 8.04 -15.47 -20.51
C GLY A 36 8.39 -16.95 -20.31
N LEU A 37 7.99 -17.57 -19.19
CA LEU A 37 8.30 -18.97 -18.86
C LEU A 37 7.01 -19.81 -18.68
N PRO A 38 6.19 -20.00 -19.74
CA PRO A 38 4.87 -20.60 -19.63
C PRO A 38 4.89 -22.02 -19.05
N GLY A 39 4.05 -22.27 -18.04
CA GLY A 39 3.91 -23.57 -17.40
C GLY A 39 5.01 -23.92 -16.41
N SER A 40 5.99 -23.03 -16.20
CA SER A 40 7.06 -23.25 -15.23
C SER A 40 6.61 -22.99 -13.80
N ALA A 41 7.27 -23.64 -12.84
CA ALA A 41 7.13 -23.31 -11.42
C ALA A 41 7.49 -21.84 -11.14
N THR A 42 8.48 -21.29 -11.85
CA THR A 42 8.87 -19.88 -11.74
C THR A 42 7.73 -18.93 -12.10
N GLN A 43 7.01 -19.19 -13.19
CA GLN A 43 5.83 -18.40 -13.57
C GLN A 43 4.74 -18.49 -12.51
N TRP A 44 4.45 -19.71 -12.02
CA TRP A 44 3.47 -19.90 -10.96
C TRP A 44 3.85 -19.15 -9.68
N SER A 45 5.11 -19.24 -9.25
CA SER A 45 5.61 -18.55 -8.06
C SER A 45 5.57 -17.03 -8.21
N ALA A 46 5.96 -16.50 -9.38
CA ALA A 46 5.91 -15.05 -9.64
C ALA A 46 4.48 -14.51 -9.51
N ARG A 47 3.50 -15.20 -10.10
CA ARG A 47 2.08 -14.87 -9.96
C ARG A 47 1.62 -14.91 -8.50
N HIS A 48 1.90 -16.00 -7.80
CA HIS A 48 1.45 -16.16 -6.42
C HIS A 48 2.06 -15.11 -5.47
N VAL A 49 3.36 -14.83 -5.60
CA VAL A 49 4.04 -13.80 -4.80
C VAL A 49 3.51 -12.42 -5.17
N GLY A 50 3.38 -12.10 -6.46
CA GLY A 50 2.86 -10.81 -6.92
C GLY A 50 1.43 -10.54 -6.46
N GLU A 51 0.53 -11.51 -6.57
CA GLU A 51 -0.83 -11.44 -6.03
C GLU A 51 -0.83 -11.18 -4.52
N ARG A 52 0.01 -11.89 -3.77
CA ARG A 52 0.11 -11.71 -2.31
C ARG A 52 0.66 -10.32 -1.94
N LEU A 53 1.68 -9.83 -2.64
CA LEU A 53 2.21 -8.49 -2.42
C LEU A 53 1.17 -7.42 -2.76
N GLY A 54 0.40 -7.62 -3.83
CA GLY A 54 -0.73 -6.75 -4.19
C GLY A 54 -1.79 -6.66 -3.10
N ALA A 55 -2.19 -7.80 -2.53
CA ALA A 55 -3.15 -7.83 -1.43
C ALA A 55 -2.63 -7.09 -0.18
N ILE A 56 -1.38 -7.34 0.22
CA ILE A 56 -0.77 -6.67 1.37
C ILE A 56 -0.68 -5.15 1.15
N ALA A 57 -0.31 -4.71 -0.06
CA ALA A 57 -0.22 -3.30 -0.39
C ALA A 57 -1.59 -2.60 -0.35
N ALA A 58 -2.65 -3.29 -0.82
CA ALA A 58 -4.01 -2.78 -0.75
C ALA A 58 -4.49 -2.64 0.71
N ASP A 59 -4.29 -3.65 1.55
CA ASP A 59 -4.66 -3.62 2.98
C ASP A 59 -3.96 -2.46 3.71
N LEU A 60 -2.64 -2.30 3.49
CA LEU A 60 -1.89 -1.20 4.08
C LEU A 60 -2.38 0.17 3.62
N LEU A 61 -2.76 0.31 2.34
CA LEU A 61 -3.27 1.56 1.81
C LEU A 61 -4.64 1.92 2.41
N ASP A 62 -5.50 0.92 2.60
CA ASP A 62 -6.80 1.08 3.24
C ASP A 62 -6.64 1.52 4.71
N ASP A 63 -5.77 0.85 5.47
CA ASP A 63 -5.48 1.21 6.87
C ASP A 63 -4.95 2.66 7.01
N ILE A 64 -3.99 3.04 6.17
CA ILE A 64 -3.42 4.40 6.17
C ILE A 64 -4.48 5.44 5.77
N THR A 65 -5.32 5.13 4.79
CA THR A 65 -6.42 6.02 4.36
C THR A 65 -7.45 6.20 5.47
N ALA A 66 -7.83 5.13 6.15
CA ALA A 66 -8.76 5.16 7.29
C ALA A 66 -8.21 6.03 8.42
N LEU A 67 -6.91 5.86 8.75
CA LEU A 67 -6.24 6.64 9.78
C LEU A 67 -6.18 8.14 9.41
N GLY A 68 -5.90 8.49 8.16
CA GLY A 68 -5.95 9.89 7.69
C GLY A 68 -7.35 10.51 7.71
N GLY A 69 -8.39 9.70 7.53
CA GLY A 69 -9.78 10.10 7.72
C GLY A 69 -10.10 10.41 9.18
N ALA A 70 -9.71 9.51 10.09
CA ALA A 70 -9.94 9.68 11.53
C ALA A 70 -9.27 10.93 12.10
N VAL A 71 -8.05 11.26 11.66
CA VAL A 71 -7.27 12.41 12.14
C VAL A 71 -7.86 13.75 11.66
N ARG A 72 -8.39 13.82 10.43
CA ARG A 72 -9.03 15.03 9.91
C ARG A 72 -10.42 15.29 10.49
N GLY A 73 -11.07 14.23 11.01
CA GLY A 73 -12.37 14.32 11.67
C GLY A 73 -12.32 14.63 13.17
N ALA A 74 -11.12 14.75 13.76
CA ALA A 74 -10.88 14.97 15.19
C ALA A 74 -10.78 16.44 15.61
#